data_AF-A0A928SQM7-F1
#
_entry.id   AF-A0A928SQM7-F1
#
_cell.length_a   1.000
_cell.length_b   1.000
_cell.length_c   1.000
_cell.angle_alpha   90.00
_cell.angle_beta   90.00
_cell.angle_gamma   90.00
#
_symmetry.space_group_name_H-M   'P 1'
#
loop_
_entity.id
_entity.type
_entity.pdbx_description
1 polymer ?
#
loop_
_entity_poly.entity_id
_entity_poly.type
_entity_poly.pdbx_seq_one_letter_code
_entity_poly.pdbx_strand_id
1 'polypeptide(L)'
;MDARPSLVEGSGRIRMAKSTIPPDAAPRFDGADLTGARFEGANLEQARFKSSKLDGARFEGGSLSRVRVKNTTLIGLDVDDIDAKASRIANADLTSLSLTDANLSHAELRDIDGTKLRLTDAKLGEARLENVEGRRLELSDANLAGAHLTNVDLSSAVLDDAKLAGASLKNCDLGGVTITDASFARAILEDVDAAGCTLTDAKLAGARFIDVDLEGVTLENAKLTGARLHNVDLSNAKIDGATLAGLTINGFKIDELIAAARAAQGTGTQRMP
;
A
#
# COMPACT_ATOMS: atom_id res chain seq x y z
N MET A 1 -36.17 2.14 -8.08
CA MET A 1 -36.95 2.66 -6.95
C MET A 1 -35.98 3.27 -5.98
N ASP A 2 -36.09 4.58 -5.71
CA ASP A 2 -35.29 5.27 -4.71
C ASP A 2 -35.69 4.76 -3.32
N ALA A 3 -35.03 3.72 -2.83
CA ALA A 3 -35.05 3.39 -1.42
C ALA A 3 -34.21 4.46 -0.70
N ARG A 4 -34.81 5.62 -0.43
CA ARG A 4 -34.26 6.54 0.58
C ARG A 4 -34.45 5.83 1.91
N PRO A 5 -33.38 5.41 2.60
CA PRO A 5 -33.52 4.81 3.91
C PRO A 5 -34.23 5.80 4.82
N SER A 6 -35.23 5.34 5.57
CA SER A 6 -35.98 6.20 6.50
C SER A 6 -35.04 6.68 7.60
N LEU A 7 -34.65 7.96 7.52
CA LEU A 7 -33.86 8.66 8.52
C LEU A 7 -34.71 8.79 9.79
N VAL A 8 -34.32 8.12 10.88
CA VAL A 8 -34.96 8.34 12.18
C VAL A 8 -34.30 9.56 12.82
N GLU A 9 -34.94 10.72 12.68
CA GLU A 9 -34.53 11.97 13.35
C GLU A 9 -34.88 11.91 14.84
N GLY A 10 -34.00 11.29 15.63
CA GLY A 10 -34.02 11.42 17.09
C GLY A 10 -32.70 12.03 17.54
N SER A 11 -32.72 13.25 18.10
CA SER A 11 -31.58 14.01 18.66
C SER A 11 -30.57 14.66 17.69
N GLY A 12 -30.89 14.79 16.39
CA GLY A 12 -30.03 15.49 15.43
C GLY A 12 -28.84 14.66 14.91
N ARG A 13 -28.85 13.34 15.12
CA ARG A 13 -27.88 12.40 14.54
C ARG A 13 -28.62 11.28 13.79
N ILE A 14 -28.21 11.04 12.54
CA ILE A 14 -28.79 9.99 11.69
C ILE A 14 -28.40 8.62 12.27
N ARG A 15 -29.37 7.73 12.48
CA ARG A 15 -29.17 6.34 12.96
C ARG A 15 -29.73 5.33 11.96
N MET A 16 -28.90 4.35 11.59
CA MET A 16 -29.22 3.28 10.64
C MET A 16 -28.73 1.94 11.19
N ALA A 17 -29.64 0.96 11.34
CA ALA A 17 -29.35 -0.33 11.96
C ALA A 17 -29.46 -1.49 10.95
N LYS A 18 -28.82 -2.63 11.28
CA LYS A 18 -28.65 -3.86 10.49
C LYS A 18 -29.86 -4.36 9.69
N SER A 19 -31.09 -4.11 10.12
CA SER A 19 -32.30 -4.66 9.49
C SER A 19 -33.00 -3.73 8.48
N THR A 20 -32.44 -2.56 8.14
CA THR A 20 -33.20 -1.52 7.43
C THR A 20 -32.95 -1.42 5.93
N ILE A 21 -31.88 -2.04 5.41
CA ILE A 21 -31.50 -1.93 4.00
C ILE A 21 -31.40 -3.34 3.38
N PRO A 22 -32.24 -3.66 2.38
CA PRO A 22 -32.13 -4.91 1.63
C PRO A 22 -30.73 -5.05 0.99
N PRO A 23 -30.15 -6.26 0.90
CA PRO A 23 -28.81 -6.49 0.32
C PRO A 23 -28.63 -5.89 -1.09
N ASP A 24 -29.71 -5.82 -1.87
CA ASP A 24 -29.69 -5.33 -3.25
C ASP A 24 -30.12 -3.86 -3.42
N ALA A 25 -30.39 -3.15 -2.31
CA ALA A 25 -31.01 -1.82 -2.39
C ALA A 25 -30.05 -0.70 -2.81
N ALA A 26 -28.73 -0.92 -2.77
CA ALA A 26 -27.67 0.04 -3.15
C ALA A 26 -28.00 1.49 -2.69
N PRO A 27 -28.04 1.74 -1.37
CA PRO A 27 -28.59 2.97 -0.81
C PRO A 27 -27.78 4.20 -1.27
N ARG A 28 -28.47 5.32 -1.47
CA ARG A 28 -27.86 6.56 -2.00
C ARG A 28 -27.94 7.69 -0.99
N PHE A 29 -26.79 8.29 -0.70
CA PHE A 29 -26.60 9.41 0.23
C PHE A 29 -25.97 10.62 -0.46
N ASP A 30 -26.18 10.75 -1.78
CA ASP A 30 -25.57 11.82 -2.57
C ASP A 30 -25.96 13.21 -2.01
N GLY A 31 -24.96 14.03 -1.68
CA GLY A 31 -25.16 15.36 -1.10
C GLY A 31 -25.61 15.40 0.37
N ALA A 32 -25.72 14.25 1.04
CA ALA A 32 -26.20 14.20 2.42
C ALA A 32 -25.14 14.70 3.41
N ASP A 33 -25.60 15.45 4.42
CA ASP A 33 -24.83 15.70 5.64
C ASP A 33 -25.09 14.56 6.63
N LEU A 34 -24.09 13.70 6.79
CA LEU A 34 -24.11 12.53 7.67
C LEU A 34 -23.10 12.72 8.82
N THR A 35 -22.70 13.95 9.14
CA THR A 35 -21.74 14.22 10.21
C THR A 35 -22.25 13.62 11.53
N GLY A 36 -21.42 12.77 12.16
CA GLY A 36 -21.77 12.07 13.40
C GLY A 36 -22.88 11.02 13.28
N ALA A 37 -23.26 10.63 12.06
CA ALA A 37 -24.24 9.56 11.82
C ALA A 37 -23.72 8.21 12.35
N ARG A 38 -24.63 7.33 12.75
CA ARG A 38 -24.33 6.00 13.27
C ARG A 38 -24.92 4.95 12.34
N PHE A 39 -24.05 4.12 11.80
CA PHE A 39 -24.34 3.01 10.90
C PHE A 39 -23.99 1.66 11.57
N GLU A 40 -24.15 1.57 12.89
CA GLU A 40 -23.83 0.38 13.70
C GLU A 40 -24.54 -0.87 13.12
N GLY A 41 -23.74 -1.80 12.59
CA GLY A 41 -24.21 -3.02 11.94
C GLY A 41 -24.93 -2.85 10.60
N ALA A 42 -24.97 -1.64 10.02
CA ALA A 42 -25.70 -1.38 8.79
C ALA A 42 -25.07 -2.11 7.58
N ASN A 43 -25.92 -2.71 6.74
CA ASN A 43 -25.50 -3.19 5.43
C ASN A 43 -25.54 -2.03 4.43
N LEU A 44 -24.36 -1.53 4.05
CA LEU A 44 -24.19 -0.46 3.07
C LEU A 44 -23.51 -0.99 1.81
N GLU A 45 -23.66 -2.28 1.51
CA GLU A 45 -23.12 -2.85 0.29
C GLU A 45 -23.61 -2.04 -0.93
N GLN A 46 -22.67 -1.68 -1.80
CA GLN A 46 -22.92 -0.87 -3.00
C GLN A 46 -23.48 0.53 -2.73
N ALA A 47 -23.47 1.00 -1.47
CA ALA A 47 -23.93 2.33 -1.13
C ALA A 47 -23.14 3.40 -1.86
N ARG A 48 -23.78 4.55 -2.06
CA ARG A 48 -23.18 5.70 -2.73
C ARG A 48 -23.12 6.91 -1.82
N PHE A 49 -21.92 7.44 -1.68
CA PHE A 49 -21.58 8.62 -0.91
C PHE A 49 -20.88 9.63 -1.83
N LYS A 50 -21.65 10.21 -2.78
CA LYS A 50 -21.13 11.25 -3.66
C LYS A 50 -21.37 12.62 -3.05
N SER A 51 -20.32 13.43 -2.87
CA SER A 51 -20.45 14.81 -2.38
C SER A 51 -21.15 14.91 -1.02
N SER A 52 -21.02 13.87 -0.19
CA SER A 52 -21.57 13.79 1.15
C SER A 52 -20.53 14.19 2.20
N LYS A 53 -20.98 14.55 3.40
CA LYS A 53 -20.10 14.75 4.57
C LYS A 53 -20.29 13.61 5.56
N LEU A 54 -19.22 12.92 5.93
CA LEU A 54 -19.29 11.79 6.87
C LEU A 54 -18.44 12.01 8.12
N ASP A 55 -17.91 13.21 8.35
CA ASP A 55 -16.99 13.46 9.46
C ASP A 55 -17.56 12.97 10.80
N GLY A 56 -16.77 12.15 11.51
CA GLY A 56 -17.16 11.55 12.78
C GLY A 56 -18.32 10.55 12.74
N ALA A 57 -18.76 10.11 11.56
CA ALA A 57 -19.71 9.00 11.45
C ALA A 57 -19.08 7.68 11.95
N ARG A 58 -19.93 6.75 12.41
CA ARG A 58 -19.49 5.47 13.01
C ARG A 58 -20.05 4.29 12.23
N PHE A 59 -19.19 3.33 11.90
CA PHE A 59 -19.52 2.17 11.06
C PHE A 59 -19.26 0.82 11.76
N GLU A 60 -19.20 0.80 13.09
CA GLU A 60 -18.91 -0.41 13.89
C GLU A 60 -19.75 -1.62 13.44
N GLY A 61 -19.08 -2.70 13.02
CA GLY A 61 -19.70 -3.94 12.56
C GLY A 61 -20.53 -3.83 11.27
N GLY A 62 -20.44 -2.73 10.53
CA GLY A 62 -21.06 -2.53 9.22
C GLY A 62 -20.26 -3.16 8.07
N SER A 63 -20.87 -3.28 6.90
CA SER A 63 -20.16 -3.63 5.65
C SER A 63 -20.22 -2.46 4.69
N LEU A 64 -19.05 -2.02 4.21
CA LEU A 64 -18.87 -1.03 3.16
C LEU A 64 -18.41 -1.68 1.85
N SER A 65 -18.66 -2.98 1.64
CA SER A 65 -18.17 -3.67 0.44
C SER A 65 -18.78 -3.07 -0.82
N ARG A 66 -17.95 -2.89 -1.86
CA ARG A 66 -18.34 -2.33 -3.17
C ARG A 66 -18.94 -0.92 -3.08
N VAL A 67 -18.73 -0.19 -1.98
CA VAL A 67 -19.20 1.19 -1.83
C VAL A 67 -18.51 2.08 -2.85
N ARG A 68 -19.24 3.10 -3.30
CA ARG A 68 -18.69 4.19 -4.12
C ARG A 68 -18.65 5.48 -3.31
N VAL A 69 -17.46 5.88 -2.89
CA VAL A 69 -17.20 7.18 -2.27
C VAL A 69 -16.57 8.10 -3.30
N LYS A 70 -17.15 9.28 -3.53
CA LYS A 70 -16.54 10.27 -4.43
C LYS A 70 -16.75 11.71 -3.95
N ASN A 71 -15.69 12.51 -3.91
CA ASN A 71 -15.73 13.91 -3.50
C ASN A 71 -16.24 14.07 -2.07
N THR A 72 -15.68 13.32 -1.12
CA THR A 72 -16.22 13.14 0.23
C THR A 72 -15.11 13.24 1.27
N THR A 73 -15.41 13.83 2.43
CA THR A 73 -14.53 13.88 3.61
C THR A 73 -14.90 12.73 4.56
N LEU A 74 -13.87 11.99 5.01
CA LEU A 74 -13.99 10.81 5.86
C LEU A 74 -13.17 10.97 7.16
N ILE A 75 -12.98 12.20 7.62
CA ILE A 75 -12.11 12.48 8.76
C ILE A 75 -12.77 12.00 10.06
N GLY A 76 -11.99 11.27 10.87
CA GLY A 76 -12.42 10.81 12.20
C GLY A 76 -13.51 9.73 12.18
N LEU A 77 -13.63 8.98 11.08
CA LEU A 77 -14.47 7.79 11.06
C LEU A 77 -13.89 6.70 11.96
N ASP A 78 -14.80 5.97 12.61
CA ASP A 78 -14.51 4.71 13.28
C ASP A 78 -14.86 3.57 12.31
N VAL A 79 -13.84 3.08 11.60
CA VAL A 79 -13.91 2.09 10.50
C VAL A 79 -12.74 1.10 10.58
N ASP A 80 -12.12 0.93 11.75
CA ASP A 80 -11.19 -0.18 11.96
C ASP A 80 -11.95 -1.53 11.81
N ASP A 81 -11.29 -2.55 11.27
CA ASP A 81 -11.87 -3.87 10.92
C ASP A 81 -13.06 -3.81 9.93
N ILE A 82 -13.22 -2.72 9.17
CA ILE A 82 -14.32 -2.61 8.22
C ILE A 82 -14.10 -3.53 6.99
N ASP A 83 -15.17 -4.18 6.52
CA ASP A 83 -15.16 -4.80 5.20
C ASP A 83 -15.46 -3.78 4.10
N ALA A 84 -14.42 -3.25 3.46
CA ALA A 84 -14.46 -2.35 2.31
C ALA A 84 -13.92 -3.02 1.04
N LYS A 85 -14.02 -4.35 0.94
CA LYS A 85 -13.55 -5.14 -0.20
C LYS A 85 -14.19 -4.63 -1.50
N ALA A 86 -13.36 -4.51 -2.55
CA ALA A 86 -13.78 -4.10 -3.89
C ALA A 86 -14.51 -2.73 -3.94
N SER A 87 -14.33 -1.89 -2.91
CA SER A 87 -14.88 -0.54 -2.87
C SER A 87 -14.09 0.40 -3.76
N ARG A 88 -14.77 1.43 -4.27
CA ARG A 88 -14.17 2.47 -5.10
C ARG A 88 -14.24 3.79 -4.33
N ILE A 89 -13.09 4.27 -3.89
CA ILE A 89 -12.95 5.55 -3.19
C ILE A 89 -12.14 6.45 -4.10
N ALA A 90 -12.71 7.55 -4.53
CA ALA A 90 -12.01 8.47 -5.42
C ALA A 90 -12.19 9.93 -5.03
N ASN A 91 -11.17 10.78 -5.20
CA ASN A 91 -11.27 12.21 -4.90
C ASN A 91 -11.76 12.43 -3.45
N ALA A 92 -11.13 11.75 -2.49
CA ALA A 92 -11.56 11.74 -1.11
C ALA A 92 -10.43 12.11 -0.16
N ASP A 93 -10.77 12.76 0.93
CA ASP A 93 -9.85 13.10 2.01
C ASP A 93 -9.93 12.02 3.08
N LEU A 94 -8.85 11.25 3.21
CA LEU A 94 -8.62 10.19 4.19
C LEU A 94 -7.53 10.58 5.20
N THR A 95 -7.21 11.88 5.30
CA THR A 95 -6.12 12.37 6.15
C THR A 95 -6.27 11.88 7.58
N SER A 96 -5.23 11.24 8.10
CA SER A 96 -5.15 10.70 9.48
C SER A 96 -6.22 9.67 9.85
N LEU A 97 -7.00 9.17 8.87
CA LEU A 97 -8.00 8.15 9.10
C LEU A 97 -7.34 6.84 9.56
N SER A 98 -8.06 6.07 10.38
CA SER A 98 -7.70 4.71 10.77
C SER A 98 -8.49 3.73 9.91
N LEU A 99 -7.79 2.82 9.24
CA LEU A 99 -8.33 1.64 8.55
C LEU A 99 -7.54 0.42 9.02
N THR A 100 -7.18 0.39 10.31
CA THR A 100 -6.45 -0.73 10.92
C THR A 100 -7.32 -1.97 10.82
N ASP A 101 -6.72 -3.12 10.51
CA ASP A 101 -7.39 -4.41 10.27
C ASP A 101 -8.43 -4.42 9.12
N ALA A 102 -8.64 -3.31 8.42
CA ALA A 102 -9.68 -3.19 7.41
C ALA A 102 -9.43 -4.13 6.22
N ASN A 103 -10.51 -4.68 5.66
CA ASN A 103 -10.45 -5.44 4.42
C ASN A 103 -10.69 -4.52 3.22
N LEU A 104 -9.62 -4.16 2.53
CA LEU A 104 -9.58 -3.37 1.30
C LEU A 104 -9.17 -4.21 0.08
N SER A 105 -9.28 -5.54 0.16
CA SER A 105 -8.85 -6.41 -0.93
C SER A 105 -9.61 -6.07 -2.22
N HIS A 106 -8.90 -5.96 -3.34
CA HIS A 106 -9.40 -5.49 -4.64
C HIS A 106 -10.08 -4.10 -4.63
N ALA A 107 -9.91 -3.29 -3.58
CA ALA A 107 -10.43 -1.93 -3.57
C ALA A 107 -9.67 -1.05 -4.58
N GLU A 108 -10.33 -0.01 -5.07
CA GLU A 108 -9.74 1.03 -5.91
C GLU A 108 -9.75 2.35 -5.14
N LEU A 109 -8.57 2.82 -4.74
CA LEU A 109 -8.33 4.11 -4.09
C LEU A 109 -7.65 5.03 -5.11
N ARG A 110 -8.34 6.09 -5.56
CA ARG A 110 -7.86 6.95 -6.66
C ARG A 110 -7.94 8.43 -6.31
N ASP A 111 -6.87 9.20 -6.54
CA ASP A 111 -6.87 10.64 -6.31
C ASP A 111 -7.29 10.95 -4.86
N ILE A 112 -6.61 10.35 -3.88
CA ILE A 112 -6.94 10.51 -2.45
C ILE A 112 -5.81 11.22 -1.70
N ASP A 113 -6.19 12.08 -0.75
CA ASP A 113 -5.26 12.52 0.30
C ASP A 113 -5.26 11.47 1.40
N GLY A 114 -4.18 10.70 1.47
CA GLY A 114 -3.93 9.66 2.46
C GLY A 114 -2.87 10.06 3.47
N THR A 115 -2.62 11.37 3.66
CA THR A 115 -1.57 11.85 4.56
C THR A 115 -1.80 11.30 5.97
N LYS A 116 -0.84 10.53 6.50
CA LYS A 116 -0.95 9.82 7.80
C LYS A 116 -2.10 8.82 7.90
N LEU A 117 -2.61 8.32 6.78
CA LEU A 117 -3.61 7.25 6.80
C LEU A 117 -2.98 5.99 7.42
N ARG A 118 -3.71 5.37 8.36
CA ARG A 118 -3.27 4.13 9.02
C ARG A 118 -3.95 2.93 8.39
N LEU A 119 -3.12 1.99 7.95
CA LEU A 119 -3.49 0.74 7.29
C LEU A 119 -2.74 -0.43 7.95
N THR A 120 -2.33 -0.28 9.21
CA THR A 120 -1.69 -1.36 9.99
C THR A 120 -2.59 -2.60 9.98
N ASP A 121 -2.00 -3.76 9.72
CA ASP A 121 -2.71 -5.05 9.59
C ASP A 121 -3.80 -5.12 8.49
N ALA A 122 -3.98 -4.07 7.69
CA ALA A 122 -5.02 -4.03 6.68
C ALA A 122 -4.77 -5.03 5.55
N LYS A 123 -5.87 -5.58 4.99
CA LYS A 123 -5.83 -6.48 3.83
C LYS A 123 -6.04 -5.66 2.56
N LEU A 124 -4.98 -5.42 1.80
CA LEU A 124 -4.95 -4.70 0.53
C LEU A 124 -4.60 -5.62 -0.65
N GLY A 125 -4.83 -6.92 -0.52
CA GLY A 125 -4.51 -7.90 -1.56
C GLY A 125 -5.19 -7.53 -2.89
N GLU A 126 -4.40 -7.44 -3.96
CA GLU A 126 -4.85 -7.02 -5.30
C GLU A 126 -5.56 -5.65 -5.35
N ALA A 127 -5.42 -4.81 -4.33
CA ALA A 127 -5.95 -3.45 -4.33
C ALA A 127 -5.22 -2.58 -5.37
N ARG A 128 -5.90 -1.53 -5.85
CA ARG A 128 -5.36 -0.52 -6.76
C ARG A 128 -5.32 0.82 -6.06
N LEU A 129 -4.13 1.35 -5.84
CA LEU A 129 -3.88 2.68 -5.29
C LEU A 129 -3.28 3.53 -6.41
N GLU A 130 -3.97 4.59 -6.82
CA GLU A 130 -3.53 5.46 -7.91
C GLU A 130 -3.63 6.93 -7.49
N ASN A 131 -2.54 7.70 -7.65
CA ASN A 131 -2.47 9.10 -7.24
C ASN A 131 -2.86 9.30 -5.78
N VAL A 132 -2.12 8.65 -4.87
CA VAL A 132 -2.34 8.73 -3.43
C VAL A 132 -1.26 9.61 -2.82
N GLU A 133 -1.66 10.73 -2.22
CA GLU A 133 -0.78 11.53 -1.38
C GLU A 133 -0.63 10.80 -0.04
N GLY A 134 0.37 9.92 0.04
CA GLY A 134 0.53 8.96 1.13
C GLY A 134 1.67 9.28 2.10
N ARG A 135 2.04 10.56 2.23
CA ARG A 135 3.09 10.97 3.15
C ARG A 135 2.81 10.46 4.57
N ARG A 136 3.76 9.72 5.15
CA ARG A 136 3.62 9.04 6.46
C ARG A 136 2.48 8.01 6.54
N LEU A 137 2.18 7.30 5.45
CA LEU A 137 1.32 6.12 5.50
C LEU A 137 1.85 5.10 6.51
N GLU A 138 0.98 4.55 7.34
CA GLU A 138 1.32 3.45 8.26
C GLU A 138 0.80 2.15 7.65
N LEU A 139 1.69 1.30 7.16
CA LEU A 139 1.42 0.03 6.47
C LEU A 139 2.07 -1.17 7.17
N SER A 140 2.44 -1.02 8.45
CA SER A 140 3.03 -2.11 9.23
C SER A 140 2.14 -3.35 9.18
N ASP A 141 2.73 -4.52 8.95
CA ASP A 141 2.06 -5.82 8.85
C ASP A 141 0.99 -5.97 7.73
N ALA A 142 0.72 -4.89 6.98
CA ALA A 142 -0.32 -4.84 5.96
C ALA A 142 -0.06 -5.85 4.84
N ASN A 143 -1.14 -6.43 4.31
CA ASN A 143 -1.06 -7.37 3.20
C ASN A 143 -1.37 -6.69 1.87
N LEU A 144 -0.34 -6.30 1.12
CA LEU A 144 -0.43 -5.73 -0.22
C LEU A 144 -0.07 -6.75 -1.32
N ALA A 145 -0.24 -8.06 -1.07
CA ALA A 145 0.13 -9.08 -2.06
C ALA A 145 -0.63 -8.86 -3.38
N GLY A 146 0.12 -8.76 -4.48
CA GLY A 146 -0.44 -8.48 -5.81
C GLY A 146 -1.07 -7.08 -5.99
N ALA A 147 -0.93 -6.17 -5.04
CA ALA A 147 -1.48 -4.82 -5.16
C ALA A 147 -0.79 -4.02 -6.28
N HIS A 148 -1.50 -3.05 -6.84
CA HIS A 148 -1.00 -2.11 -7.83
C HIS A 148 -0.97 -0.70 -7.25
N LEU A 149 0.22 -0.16 -7.05
CA LEU A 149 0.48 1.19 -6.57
C LEU A 149 1.04 2.00 -7.75
N THR A 150 0.39 3.10 -8.11
CA THR A 150 0.84 3.98 -9.18
C THR A 150 0.76 5.43 -8.72
N ASN A 151 1.88 6.16 -8.79
CA ASN A 151 1.95 7.54 -8.29
C ASN A 151 1.51 7.63 -6.81
N VAL A 152 2.06 6.74 -5.97
CA VAL A 152 1.80 6.76 -4.51
C VAL A 152 3.03 7.35 -3.84
N ASP A 153 2.82 8.45 -3.13
CA ASP A 153 3.83 9.01 -2.23
C ASP A 153 3.93 8.09 -1.00
N LEU A 154 5.03 7.35 -0.85
CA LEU A 154 5.36 6.54 0.33
C LEU A 154 6.47 7.21 1.15
N SER A 155 6.72 8.51 0.95
CA SER A 155 7.76 9.24 1.66
C SER A 155 7.45 9.25 3.16
N SER A 156 8.46 8.89 3.95
CA SER A 156 8.32 8.69 5.41
C SER A 156 7.24 7.67 5.83
N ALA A 157 6.81 6.76 4.96
CA ALA A 157 5.88 5.70 5.31
C ALA A 157 6.54 4.67 6.26
N VAL A 158 5.71 3.92 6.98
CA VAL A 158 6.16 2.80 7.82
C VAL A 158 5.67 1.51 7.16
N LEU A 159 6.60 0.67 6.71
CA LEU A 159 6.30 -0.58 6.00
C LEU A 159 6.89 -1.82 6.70
N ASP A 160 7.23 -1.73 7.99
CA ASP A 160 7.78 -2.85 8.73
C ASP A 160 6.87 -4.08 8.62
N ASP A 161 7.44 -5.24 8.32
CA ASP A 161 6.72 -6.51 8.15
C ASP A 161 5.63 -6.54 7.04
N ALA A 162 5.52 -5.49 6.22
CA ALA A 162 4.53 -5.41 5.15
C ALA A 162 4.74 -6.52 4.10
N LYS A 163 3.63 -7.06 3.57
CA LYS A 163 3.63 -8.16 2.60
C LYS A 163 3.28 -7.63 1.21
N LEU A 164 4.29 -7.34 0.40
CA LEU A 164 4.18 -6.84 -0.99
C LEU A 164 4.52 -7.92 -2.04
N ALA A 165 4.32 -9.20 -1.72
CA ALA A 165 4.67 -10.28 -2.64
C ALA A 165 3.88 -10.15 -3.96
N GLY A 166 4.59 -10.06 -5.09
CA GLY A 166 4.00 -9.88 -6.41
C GLY A 166 3.34 -8.52 -6.65
N ALA A 167 3.47 -7.55 -5.75
CA ALA A 167 2.94 -6.21 -5.94
C ALA A 167 3.66 -5.46 -7.08
N SER A 168 2.98 -4.49 -7.69
CA SER A 168 3.54 -3.58 -8.68
C SER A 168 3.53 -2.17 -8.11
N LEU A 169 4.71 -1.56 -7.99
CA LEU A 169 4.91 -0.18 -7.59
C LEU A 169 5.46 0.56 -8.80
N LYS A 170 4.73 1.57 -9.27
CA LYS A 170 5.14 2.43 -10.39
C LYS A 170 5.11 3.89 -9.98
N ASN A 171 6.19 4.64 -10.25
CA ASN A 171 6.28 6.06 -9.89
C ASN A 171 6.02 6.31 -8.40
N CYS A 172 6.55 5.45 -7.52
CA CYS A 172 6.41 5.60 -6.08
C CYS A 172 7.65 6.27 -5.48
N ASP A 173 7.47 6.96 -4.36
CA ASP A 173 8.56 7.58 -3.60
C ASP A 173 8.75 6.87 -2.26
N LEU A 174 9.89 6.19 -2.09
CA LEU A 174 10.37 5.52 -0.88
C LEU A 174 11.63 6.21 -0.30
N GLY A 175 11.93 7.44 -0.74
CA GLY A 175 13.15 8.16 -0.39
C GLY A 175 13.37 8.27 1.12
N GLY A 176 14.53 7.81 1.59
CA GLY A 176 14.95 7.87 2.99
C GLY A 176 14.09 7.08 3.99
N VAL A 177 13.20 6.19 3.52
CA VAL A 177 12.35 5.37 4.38
C VAL A 177 13.17 4.24 5.01
N THR A 178 12.87 3.89 6.27
CA THR A 178 13.38 2.69 6.93
C THR A 178 12.30 1.61 6.93
N ILE A 179 12.64 0.44 6.41
CA ILE A 179 11.77 -0.72 6.28
C ILE A 179 12.53 -1.94 6.79
N THR A 180 11.96 -2.60 7.80
CA THR A 180 12.50 -3.84 8.35
C THR A 180 11.60 -5.02 7.96
N ASP A 181 12.21 -6.12 7.56
CA ASP A 181 11.56 -7.43 7.38
C ASP A 181 10.43 -7.55 6.32
N ALA A 182 10.13 -6.47 5.60
CA ALA A 182 9.11 -6.44 4.56
C ALA A 182 9.40 -7.42 3.41
N SER A 183 8.34 -7.94 2.79
CA SER A 183 8.42 -8.91 1.71
C SER A 183 8.03 -8.34 0.37
N PHE A 184 9.00 -8.11 -0.51
CA PHE A 184 8.82 -7.70 -1.90
C PHE A 184 9.04 -8.89 -2.86
N ALA A 185 8.85 -10.13 -2.40
CA ALA A 185 9.14 -11.31 -3.20
C ALA A 185 8.36 -11.27 -4.53
N ARG A 186 9.08 -11.30 -5.66
CA ARG A 186 8.54 -11.16 -7.03
C ARG A 186 7.78 -9.86 -7.31
N ALA A 187 7.95 -8.83 -6.47
CA ALA A 187 7.39 -7.50 -6.75
C ALA A 187 8.05 -6.87 -7.98
N ILE A 188 7.36 -5.93 -8.60
CA ILE A 188 7.86 -5.12 -9.71
C ILE A 188 7.88 -3.67 -9.23
N LEU A 189 9.07 -3.08 -9.20
CA LEU A 189 9.31 -1.68 -8.91
C LEU A 189 9.79 -1.03 -10.21
N GLU A 190 9.03 -0.06 -10.72
CA GLU A 190 9.29 0.66 -11.96
C GLU A 190 9.25 2.17 -11.69
N ASP A 191 10.28 2.91 -12.12
CA ASP A 191 10.34 4.37 -11.93
C ASP A 191 10.20 4.78 -10.45
N VAL A 192 10.79 4.01 -9.52
CA VAL A 192 10.68 4.27 -8.07
C VAL A 192 11.89 5.07 -7.58
N ASP A 193 11.64 6.14 -6.83
CA ASP A 193 12.68 6.78 -6.03
C ASP A 193 12.80 6.02 -4.71
N ALA A 194 13.96 5.41 -4.46
CA ALA A 194 14.27 4.73 -3.22
C ALA A 194 15.65 5.16 -2.71
N ALA A 195 16.08 6.37 -3.07
CA ALA A 195 17.37 6.91 -2.67
C ALA A 195 17.47 7.02 -1.13
N GLY A 196 18.58 6.55 -0.58
CA GLY A 196 18.88 6.55 0.84
C GLY A 196 17.96 5.69 1.72
N CYS A 197 17.07 4.89 1.14
CA CYS A 197 16.19 4.03 1.93
C CYS A 197 16.97 2.89 2.61
N THR A 198 16.41 2.37 3.71
CA THR A 198 16.93 1.22 4.44
C THR A 198 15.94 0.07 4.32
N LEU A 199 16.41 -1.07 3.80
CA LEU A 199 15.67 -2.29 3.51
C LEU A 199 16.31 -3.47 4.28
N THR A 200 16.49 -3.31 5.59
CA THR A 200 17.12 -4.32 6.44
C THR A 200 16.25 -5.57 6.52
N ASP A 201 16.87 -6.75 6.33
CA ASP A 201 16.20 -8.06 6.34
C ASP A 201 15.09 -8.22 5.26
N ALA A 202 15.01 -7.29 4.30
CA ALA A 202 13.97 -7.29 3.28
C ALA A 202 14.03 -8.54 2.39
N LYS A 203 12.86 -9.11 2.10
CA LYS A 203 12.72 -10.32 1.27
C LYS A 203 12.45 -9.91 -0.18
N LEU A 204 13.52 -9.81 -0.97
CA LEU A 204 13.50 -9.29 -2.36
C LEU A 204 13.63 -10.42 -3.41
N ALA A 205 13.38 -11.68 -3.04
CA ALA A 205 13.61 -12.82 -3.91
C ALA A 205 12.79 -12.72 -5.21
N GLY A 206 13.48 -12.76 -6.35
CA GLY A 206 12.87 -12.61 -7.68
C GLY A 206 12.25 -11.24 -7.96
N ALA A 207 12.43 -10.24 -7.10
CA ALA A 207 11.95 -8.88 -7.34
C ALA A 207 12.59 -8.28 -8.60
N ARG A 208 11.84 -7.39 -9.27
CA ARG A 208 12.28 -6.68 -10.48
C ARG A 208 12.33 -5.20 -10.18
N PHE A 209 13.49 -4.59 -10.38
CA PHE A 209 13.73 -3.16 -10.28
C PHE A 209 14.06 -2.67 -11.68
N ILE A 210 13.29 -1.70 -12.17
CA ILE A 210 13.40 -1.13 -13.52
C ILE A 210 13.40 0.38 -13.34
N ASP A 211 14.47 1.06 -13.75
CA ASP A 211 14.55 2.53 -13.65
C ASP A 211 14.34 3.01 -12.19
N VAL A 212 14.93 2.30 -11.23
CA VAL A 212 14.82 2.61 -9.79
C VAL A 212 16.08 3.32 -9.30
N ASP A 213 15.91 4.40 -8.55
CA ASP A 213 17.02 5.03 -7.83
C ASP A 213 17.25 4.31 -6.49
N LEU A 214 18.41 3.68 -6.33
CA LEU A 214 18.87 3.06 -5.08
C LEU A 214 20.19 3.69 -4.59
N GLU A 215 20.47 4.94 -4.96
CA GLU A 215 21.64 5.66 -4.46
C GLU A 215 21.65 5.65 -2.93
N GLY A 216 22.74 5.20 -2.31
CA GLY A 216 22.90 5.19 -0.85
C GLY A 216 22.00 4.20 -0.11
N VAL A 217 21.33 3.28 -0.81
CA VAL A 217 20.44 2.29 -0.18
C VAL A 217 21.19 1.42 0.83
N THR A 218 20.55 1.06 1.93
CA THR A 218 21.03 0.03 2.86
C THR A 218 20.21 -1.25 2.70
N LEU A 219 20.87 -2.33 2.26
CA LEU A 219 20.30 -3.66 2.00
C LEU A 219 20.90 -4.71 2.95
N GLU A 220 21.16 -4.32 4.21
CA GLU A 220 21.76 -5.21 5.20
C GLU A 220 20.90 -6.47 5.38
N ASN A 221 21.51 -7.65 5.26
CA ASN A 221 20.85 -8.97 5.33
C ASN A 221 19.70 -9.18 4.32
N ALA A 222 19.55 -8.30 3.33
CA ALA A 222 18.48 -8.40 2.35
C ALA A 222 18.64 -9.65 1.46
N LYS A 223 17.51 -10.27 1.13
CA LYS A 223 17.47 -11.53 0.35
C LYS A 223 17.14 -11.24 -1.11
N LEU A 224 18.18 -11.00 -1.92
CA LEU A 224 18.09 -10.63 -3.34
C LEU A 224 18.17 -11.83 -4.30
N THR A 225 17.95 -13.05 -3.81
CA THR A 225 18.06 -14.26 -4.64
C THR A 225 17.22 -14.17 -5.90
N GLY A 226 17.86 -14.25 -7.07
CA GLY A 226 17.20 -14.16 -8.37
C GLY A 226 16.59 -12.80 -8.72
N ALA A 227 16.84 -11.75 -7.93
CA ALA A 227 16.36 -10.41 -8.22
C ALA A 227 16.99 -9.87 -9.52
N ARG A 228 16.28 -8.96 -10.19
CA ARG A 228 16.69 -8.38 -11.47
C ARG A 228 16.65 -6.88 -11.39
N LEU A 229 17.81 -6.26 -11.54
CA LEU A 229 17.99 -4.81 -11.52
C LEU A 229 18.34 -4.38 -12.93
N HIS A 230 17.52 -3.50 -13.51
CA HIS A 230 17.73 -2.94 -14.83
C HIS A 230 17.68 -1.42 -14.74
N ASN A 231 18.75 -0.76 -15.21
CA ASN A 231 18.91 0.69 -15.13
C ASN A 231 18.68 1.22 -13.69
N VAL A 232 19.44 0.66 -12.74
CA VAL A 232 19.36 1.01 -11.32
C VAL A 232 20.66 1.68 -10.90
N ASP A 233 20.58 2.77 -10.15
CA ASP A 233 21.74 3.35 -9.48
C ASP A 233 21.97 2.67 -8.13
N LEU A 234 23.14 2.09 -7.92
CA LEU A 234 23.57 1.46 -6.66
C LEU A 234 24.77 2.18 -6.04
N SER A 235 25.06 3.41 -6.48
CA SER A 235 26.14 4.22 -5.94
C SER A 235 25.99 4.32 -4.43
N ASN A 236 27.06 4.08 -3.68
CA ASN A 236 27.06 4.10 -2.21
C ASN A 236 26.14 3.07 -1.52
N ALA A 237 25.62 2.07 -2.24
CA ALA A 237 24.79 1.03 -1.63
C ALA A 237 25.57 0.17 -0.62
N LYS A 238 24.93 -0.13 0.52
CA LYS A 238 25.45 -1.04 1.55
C LYS A 238 24.73 -2.37 1.42
N ILE A 239 25.48 -3.46 1.27
CA ILE A 239 24.93 -4.80 0.98
C ILE A 239 25.47 -5.87 1.95
N ASP A 240 25.91 -5.46 3.14
CA ASP A 240 26.49 -6.37 4.13
C ASP A 240 25.49 -7.48 4.49
N GLY A 241 25.94 -8.73 4.47
CA GLY A 241 25.07 -9.90 4.74
C GLY A 241 24.02 -10.20 3.66
N ALA A 242 23.92 -9.40 2.59
CA ALA A 242 22.92 -9.62 1.55
C ALA A 242 23.17 -10.92 0.76
N THR A 243 22.09 -11.65 0.46
CA THR A 243 22.17 -12.86 -0.39
C THR A 243 21.96 -12.48 -1.85
N LEU A 244 22.99 -12.67 -2.68
CA LEU A 244 23.01 -12.23 -4.09
C LEU A 244 22.87 -13.38 -5.11
N ALA A 245 22.57 -14.60 -4.65
CA ALA A 245 22.56 -15.78 -5.51
C ALA A 245 21.60 -15.60 -6.70
N GLY A 246 22.10 -15.69 -7.93
CA GLY A 246 21.31 -15.49 -9.14
C GLY A 246 20.84 -14.04 -9.39
N LEU A 247 21.29 -13.06 -8.59
CA LEU A 247 21.06 -11.64 -8.83
C LEU A 247 21.59 -11.27 -10.22
N THR A 248 20.79 -10.51 -10.96
CA THR A 248 21.20 -9.94 -12.25
C THR A 248 21.14 -8.42 -12.22
N ILE A 249 22.19 -7.78 -12.75
CA ILE A 249 22.25 -6.33 -12.94
C ILE A 249 22.49 -6.07 -14.42
N ASN A 250 21.58 -5.35 -15.08
CA ASN A 250 21.59 -5.08 -16.52
C ASN A 250 21.79 -6.35 -17.37
N GLY A 251 21.20 -7.47 -16.92
CA GLY A 251 21.28 -8.78 -17.58
C GLY A 251 22.53 -9.61 -17.24
N PHE A 252 23.51 -9.05 -16.52
CA PHE A 252 24.71 -9.77 -16.08
C PHE A 252 24.47 -10.43 -14.73
N LYS A 253 24.84 -11.71 -14.59
CA LYS A 253 24.75 -12.43 -13.31
C LYS A 253 25.92 -12.03 -12.41
N ILE A 254 25.61 -11.59 -11.20
CA ILE A 254 26.61 -11.09 -10.26
C ILE A 254 27.52 -12.20 -9.73
N ASP A 255 26.99 -13.41 -9.51
CA ASP A 255 27.81 -14.55 -9.06
C ASP A 255 28.94 -14.88 -10.05
N GLU A 256 28.65 -14.81 -11.36
CA GLU A 256 29.63 -15.06 -12.43
C GLU A 256 30.69 -13.95 -12.47
N LEU A 257 30.29 -12.69 -12.31
CA LEU A 257 31.21 -11.55 -12.25
C LEU A 257 32.13 -11.60 -11.01
N ILE A 258 31.59 -11.93 -9.84
CA ILE A 258 32.39 -12.08 -8.61
C ILE A 258 33.39 -13.24 -8.75
N ALA A 259 32.95 -14.38 -9.31
CA ALA A 259 33.84 -15.51 -9.56
C ALA A 259 34.98 -15.14 -10.53
N ALA A 260 34.67 -14.43 -11.62
CA ALA A 260 35.65 -13.96 -12.58
C ALA A 260 36.66 -12.97 -11.95
N ALA A 261 36.20 -12.03 -11.12
CA ALA A 261 37.06 -11.07 -10.43
C ALA A 261 38.03 -11.76 -9.45
N ARG A 262 37.55 -12.75 -8.70
CA ARG A 262 38.39 -13.56 -7.79
C ARG A 262 39.44 -14.38 -8.55
N ALA A 263 39.06 -14.98 -9.68
CA ALA A 263 40.00 -15.72 -10.52
C ALA A 263 41.12 -14.81 -11.06
N ALA A 264 40.77 -13.59 -11.52
CA ALA A 264 41.74 -12.61 -12.00
C ALA A 264 42.73 -12.16 -10.91
N GLN A 265 42.26 -12.00 -9.67
CA GLN A 265 43.13 -11.67 -8.52
C GLN A 265 44.04 -12.85 -8.11
N GLY A 266 43.55 -14.08 -8.23
CA GLY A 266 44.32 -15.30 -7.92
C GLY A 266 45.44 -15.62 -8.93
N THR A 267 45.33 -15.15 -10.18
CA THR A 267 46.37 -15.36 -11.21
C THR A 267 47.57 -14.40 -11.10
N GLY A 268 47.52 -13.40 -10.22
CA GLY A 268 48.59 -12.39 -10.05
C GLY A 268 49.74 -12.78 -9.11
N THR A 269 49.70 -13.94 -8.45
CA THR A 269 50.69 -14.33 -7.41
C THR A 269 51.68 -15.42 -7.83
N GLN A 270 51.62 -15.96 -9.05
CA GLN A 270 52.73 -16.75 -9.59
C GLN A 270 53.77 -15.84 -10.23
N ARG A 271 54.64 -15.23 -9.41
CA ARG A 271 55.99 -14.86 -9.85
C ARG A 271 56.72 -16.17 -10.20
N MET A 272 56.91 -16.41 -11.50
CA MET A 272 57.88 -17.40 -11.97
C MET A 272 59.30 -17.00 -11.53
N PRO A 273 60.17 -18.00 -11.27
CA PRO A 273 61.41 -17.88 -10.49
C PRO A 273 62.45 -16.92 -11.07
#